data_AF-A0A9N9DK73-F1
#
_entry.id   AF-A0A9N9DK73-F1
#
_cell.length_a   1.000
_cell.length_b   1.000
_cell.length_c   1.000
_cell.angle_alpha   90.00
_cell.angle_beta   90.00
_cell.angle_gamma   90.00
#
_symmetry.space_group_name_H-M   'P 1'
#
loop_
_entity.id
_entity.type
_entity.pdbx_description
1 polymer ?
#
loop_
_entity_poly.entity_id
_entity_poly.type
_entity_poly.pdbx_seq_one_letter_code
_entity_poly.pdbx_strand_id
1 'polypeptide(L)'
;MHQTNINEADEKEKNWWLSRDSLGSLGVEEERLPLVVARDVTFSQFAKRVEIIKARRFFDYHNGTITIIELPTGEHEVTHTKFSYQFKSAFNNALAQDDIENWGAKSLYTNLLSDEYEEPDACFIPKRLLDPLNPAQNP
;
A
#
# COMPACT_ATOMS: atom_id res chain seq x y z
N MET A 1 -18.36 -15.75 -2.58
CA MET A 1 -17.00 -15.71 -2.00
C MET A 1 -16.12 -16.53 -2.92
N HIS A 2 -15.30 -15.91 -3.76
CA HIS A 2 -14.29 -16.64 -4.54
C HIS A 2 -13.19 -17.03 -3.56
N GLN A 3 -12.93 -18.32 -3.42
CA GLN A 3 -11.80 -18.83 -2.67
C GLN A 3 -10.58 -18.57 -3.55
N THR A 4 -9.96 -17.41 -3.40
CA THR A 4 -8.70 -17.10 -4.06
C THR A 4 -7.71 -18.14 -3.56
N ASN A 5 -7.23 -19.03 -4.44
CA ASN A 5 -6.12 -19.91 -4.12
C ASN A 5 -4.91 -19.02 -3.89
N ILE A 6 -4.64 -18.70 -2.63
CA ILE A 6 -3.47 -17.91 -2.27
C ILE A 6 -2.26 -18.84 -2.42
N ASN A 7 -1.31 -18.44 -3.27
CA ASN A 7 -0.11 -19.22 -3.50
C ASN A 7 0.86 -19.05 -2.33
N GLU A 8 1.64 -20.08 -2.05
CA GLU A 8 2.72 -20.03 -1.05
C GLU A 8 4.06 -19.82 -1.73
N ALA A 9 4.92 -18.99 -1.12
CA ALA A 9 6.28 -18.77 -1.58
C ALA A 9 7.12 -20.04 -1.47
N ASP A 10 7.90 -20.31 -2.50
CA ASP A 10 8.97 -21.29 -2.44
C ASP A 10 10.19 -20.74 -1.69
N GLU A 11 11.22 -21.57 -1.48
CA GLU A 11 12.41 -21.17 -0.73
C GLU A 11 13.19 -20.03 -1.43
N LYS A 12 13.14 -19.93 -2.75
CA LYS A 12 13.81 -18.83 -3.48
C LYS A 12 13.07 -17.52 -3.23
N GLU A 13 11.75 -17.52 -3.30
CA GLU A 13 10.89 -16.36 -3.05
C GLU A 13 10.98 -15.89 -1.59
N LYS A 14 10.99 -16.81 -0.62
CA LYS A 14 11.23 -16.47 0.80
C LYS A 14 12.60 -15.83 1.01
N ASN A 15 13.66 -16.39 0.42
CA ASN A 15 15.00 -15.82 0.53
C ASN A 15 15.11 -14.44 -0.11
N TRP A 16 14.43 -14.24 -1.24
CA TRP A 16 14.34 -12.93 -1.87
C TRP A 16 13.61 -11.92 -0.98
N TRP A 17 12.48 -12.31 -0.38
CA TRP A 17 11.74 -11.46 0.56
C TRP A 17 12.63 -10.99 1.72
N LEU A 18 13.64 -11.75 2.13
CA LEU A 18 14.59 -11.38 3.18
C LEU A 18 15.77 -10.52 2.68
N SER A 19 16.05 -10.51 1.38
CA SER A 19 17.18 -9.82 0.75
C SER A 19 16.99 -8.31 0.66
N ARG A 20 18.04 -7.48 0.77
CA ARG A 20 17.88 -6.01 0.68
C ARG A 20 17.28 -5.52 -0.64
N ASP A 21 17.42 -6.31 -1.69
CA ASP A 21 16.93 -6.03 -3.05
C ASP A 21 15.58 -6.71 -3.33
N SER A 22 14.82 -7.09 -2.29
CA SER A 22 13.42 -7.45 -2.46
C SER A 22 12.70 -6.33 -3.21
N LEU A 23 11.99 -6.68 -4.29
CA LEU A 23 11.39 -5.83 -5.34
C LEU A 23 12.30 -5.37 -6.49
N GLY A 24 13.55 -5.86 -6.52
CA GLY A 24 14.34 -5.95 -7.74
C GLY A 24 13.92 -7.16 -8.61
N SER A 25 14.79 -7.58 -9.52
CA SER A 25 14.59 -8.55 -10.60
C SER A 25 14.29 -10.00 -10.20
N LEU A 26 13.64 -10.26 -9.06
CA LEU A 26 13.03 -11.57 -8.88
C LEU A 26 11.73 -11.53 -9.68
N GLY A 27 11.77 -12.20 -10.83
CA GLY A 27 10.59 -12.50 -11.63
C GLY A 27 9.72 -13.50 -10.87
N VAL A 28 9.06 -13.03 -9.81
CA VAL A 28 7.83 -13.66 -9.34
C VAL A 28 6.88 -13.55 -10.53
N GLU A 29 6.47 -14.70 -11.05
CA GLU A 29 5.52 -14.76 -12.16
C GLU A 29 4.20 -14.15 -11.68
N GLU A 30 3.61 -13.25 -12.47
CA GLU A 30 2.40 -12.51 -12.10
C GLU A 30 1.23 -13.47 -11.83
N GLU A 31 1.21 -14.61 -12.50
CA GLU A 31 0.25 -15.70 -12.33
C GLU A 31 0.31 -16.35 -10.94
N ARG A 32 1.40 -16.15 -10.20
CA ARG A 32 1.55 -16.63 -8.82
C ARG A 32 0.99 -15.66 -7.80
N LEU A 33 0.56 -14.47 -8.19
CA LEU A 33 -0.07 -13.52 -7.27
C LEU A 33 -1.55 -13.89 -7.06
N PRO A 34 -2.11 -13.70 -5.85
CA PRO A 34 -1.42 -13.24 -4.63
C PRO A 34 -0.53 -14.33 -4.02
N LEU A 35 0.65 -13.92 -3.50
CA LEU A 35 1.69 -14.82 -2.99
C LEU A 35 2.01 -14.57 -1.51
N VAL A 36 1.81 -15.56 -0.65
CA VAL A 36 2.22 -15.51 0.77
C VAL A 36 3.73 -15.72 0.87
N VAL A 37 4.45 -14.70 1.32
CA VAL A 37 5.91 -14.71 1.45
C VAL A 37 6.38 -14.96 2.89
N ALA A 38 5.51 -14.75 3.87
CA ALA A 38 5.80 -15.04 5.26
C ALA A 38 4.53 -15.24 6.09
N ARG A 39 4.65 -16.00 7.19
CA ARG A 39 3.63 -16.23 8.22
C ARG A 39 4.24 -15.99 9.59
N ASP A 40 3.38 -15.83 10.60
CA ASP A 40 3.76 -15.61 12.00
C ASP A 40 4.68 -14.39 12.23
N VAL A 41 4.53 -13.36 11.39
CA VAL A 41 5.31 -12.12 11.48
C VAL A 41 4.56 -11.09 12.32
N THR A 42 5.22 -10.42 13.26
CA THR A 42 4.58 -9.30 13.97
C THR A 42 4.43 -8.09 13.06
N PHE A 43 3.39 -7.28 13.26
CA PHE A 43 3.20 -6.05 12.49
C PHE A 43 4.44 -5.13 12.52
N SER A 44 5.12 -5.05 13.68
CA SER A 44 6.34 -4.26 13.84
C SER A 44 7.49 -4.73 12.93
N GLN A 45 7.64 -6.05 12.74
CA GLN A 45 8.65 -6.63 11.86
C GLN A 45 8.30 -6.38 10.40
N PHE A 46 7.02 -6.54 10.04
CA PHE A 46 6.50 -6.21 8.72
C PHE A 46 6.76 -4.73 8.38
N ALA A 47 6.28 -3.80 9.22
CA ALA A 47 6.40 -2.35 9.00
C ALA A 47 7.86 -1.90 8.85
N LYS A 48 8.76 -2.42 9.68
CA LYS A 48 10.20 -2.17 9.58
C LYS A 48 10.77 -2.68 8.25
N ARG A 49 10.31 -3.85 7.80
CA ARG A 49 10.80 -4.49 6.59
C ARG A 49 10.36 -3.74 5.33
N VAL A 50 9.08 -3.44 5.20
CA VAL A 50 8.54 -2.71 4.03
C VAL A 50 9.09 -1.28 3.92
N GLU A 51 9.48 -0.66 5.03
CA GLU A 51 10.17 0.63 5.03
C GLU A 51 11.60 0.55 4.48
N ILE A 52 12.35 -0.50 4.85
CA ILE A 52 13.73 -0.69 4.36
C ILE A 52 13.76 -0.81 2.83
N ILE A 53 12.76 -1.51 2.28
CA ILE A 53 12.70 -1.88 0.85
C ILE A 53 11.84 -0.89 0.03
N LYS A 54 11.22 0.10 0.69
CA LYS A 54 10.40 1.18 0.09
C LYS A 54 9.29 0.70 -0.84
N ALA A 55 8.57 -0.35 -0.45
CA ALA A 55 7.66 -1.05 -1.36
C ALA A 55 6.31 -1.41 -0.71
N ARG A 56 5.91 -0.58 0.23
CA ARG A 56 4.75 -0.75 1.11
C ARG A 56 3.42 -1.08 0.40
N ARG A 57 3.21 -0.53 -0.80
CA ARG A 57 1.95 -0.62 -1.55
C ARG A 57 1.68 -1.99 -2.16
N PHE A 58 2.71 -2.81 -2.30
CA PHE A 58 2.62 -4.08 -3.00
C PHE A 58 2.32 -5.27 -2.06
N PHE A 59 2.18 -5.00 -0.76
CA PHE A 59 1.98 -6.03 0.25
C PHE A 59 0.71 -5.78 1.05
N ASP A 60 0.04 -6.87 1.38
CA ASP A 60 -0.93 -6.93 2.47
C ASP A 60 -0.30 -7.61 3.69
N TYR A 61 -0.74 -7.19 4.87
CA TYR A 61 -0.46 -7.89 6.11
C TYR A 61 -1.77 -8.16 6.84
N HIS A 62 -2.02 -9.42 7.17
CA HIS A 62 -3.22 -9.82 7.90
C HIS A 62 -2.87 -10.91 8.91
N ASN A 63 -3.04 -10.60 10.19
CA ASN A 63 -2.86 -11.53 11.31
C ASN A 63 -1.56 -12.37 11.20
N GLY A 64 -0.45 -11.67 10.97
CA GLY A 64 0.88 -12.28 10.83
C GLY A 64 1.23 -12.90 9.48
N THR A 65 0.31 -12.89 8.52
CA THR A 65 0.57 -13.32 7.14
C THR A 65 0.92 -12.11 6.28
N ILE A 66 2.01 -12.21 5.53
CA ILE A 66 2.44 -11.19 4.54
C ILE A 66 2.19 -11.75 3.15
N THR A 67 1.42 -11.03 2.36
CA THR A 67 1.05 -11.40 0.99
C THR A 67 1.50 -10.33 0.03
N ILE A 68 2.13 -10.72 -1.08
CA ILE A 68 2.32 -9.86 -2.24
C ILE A 68 1.06 -9.93 -3.08
N ILE A 69 0.43 -8.78 -3.31
CA ILE A 69 -0.81 -8.68 -4.08
C ILE A 69 -0.56 -8.30 -5.54
N GLU A 70 0.48 -7.52 -5.79
CA GLU A 70 0.91 -7.08 -7.12
C GLU A 70 2.42 -6.83 -7.12
N LEU A 71 3.02 -6.64 -8.29
CA LEU A 71 4.42 -6.28 -8.42
C LEU A 71 4.56 -4.86 -8.98
N PRO A 72 5.63 -4.12 -8.62
CA PRO A 72 5.90 -2.82 -9.19
C PRO A 72 6.12 -2.94 -10.70
N THR A 73 5.17 -2.42 -11.50
CA THR A 73 5.35 -2.29 -12.95
C THR A 73 5.47 -0.83 -13.34
N GLY A 74 6.26 -0.54 -14.39
CA GLY A 74 6.36 0.83 -14.91
C GLY A 74 5.01 1.35 -15.41
N GLU A 75 4.16 0.47 -15.93
CA GLU A 75 2.81 0.81 -16.38
C GLU A 75 1.89 1.18 -15.20
N HIS A 76 1.97 0.45 -14.09
CA HIS A 76 1.28 0.78 -12.85
C HIS A 76 1.65 2.19 -12.37
N GLU A 77 2.94 2.48 -12.22
CA GLU A 77 3.42 3.77 -11.72
C GLU A 77 3.01 4.95 -12.64
N VAL A 78 3.09 4.75 -13.96
CA VAL A 78 2.65 5.76 -14.93
C VAL A 78 1.14 5.98 -14.86
N THR A 79 0.37 4.90 -14.72
CA THR A 79 -1.10 4.96 -14.63
C THR A 79 -1.54 5.64 -13.34
N HIS A 80 -1.00 5.22 -12.20
CA HIS A 80 -1.21 5.83 -10.89
C HIS A 80 -0.91 7.34 -10.92
N THR A 81 0.24 7.73 -11.48
CA THR A 81 0.64 9.13 -11.58
C THR A 81 -0.33 9.96 -12.44
N LYS A 82 -0.69 9.45 -13.63
CA LYS A 82 -1.60 10.15 -14.54
C LYS A 82 -3.01 10.28 -13.96
N PHE A 83 -3.53 9.20 -13.37
CA PHE A 83 -4.83 9.21 -12.72
C PHE A 83 -4.85 10.22 -11.56
N SER A 84 -3.86 10.16 -10.67
CA SER A 84 -3.76 11.06 -9.52
C SER A 84 -3.68 12.53 -9.95
N TYR A 85 -2.95 12.83 -11.02
CA TYR A 85 -2.86 14.18 -11.57
C TYR A 85 -4.21 14.67 -12.10
N GLN A 86 -4.89 13.85 -12.92
CA GLN A 86 -6.21 14.20 -13.46
C GLN A 86 -7.25 14.37 -12.35
N PHE A 87 -7.27 13.47 -11.38
CA PHE A 87 -8.17 13.56 -10.23
C PHE A 87 -7.95 14.87 -9.46
N LYS A 88 -6.71 15.20 -9.09
CA LYS A 88 -6.38 16.46 -8.41
C LYS A 88 -6.77 17.69 -9.24
N SER A 89 -6.58 17.64 -10.55
CA SER A 89 -6.93 18.77 -11.43
C SER A 89 -8.41 19.14 -11.43
N ALA A 90 -9.29 18.19 -11.10
CA ALA A 90 -10.73 18.47 -10.94
C ALA A 90 -11.01 19.42 -9.77
N PHE A 91 -10.09 19.55 -8.82
CA PHE A 91 -10.19 20.40 -7.64
C PHE A 91 -9.40 21.72 -7.78
N ASN A 92 -8.81 22.01 -8.94
CA ASN A 92 -8.00 23.22 -9.14
C ASN A 92 -8.75 24.54 -8.88
N ASN A 93 -10.07 24.55 -8.99
CA ASN A 93 -10.91 25.71 -8.70
C ASN A 93 -11.53 25.68 -7.29
N ALA A 94 -11.24 24.67 -6.48
CA ALA A 94 -11.69 24.60 -5.10
C ALA A 94 -10.99 25.67 -4.25
N LEU A 95 -11.63 26.06 -3.14
CA LEU A 95 -10.96 26.86 -2.12
C LEU A 95 -9.81 26.05 -1.53
N ALA A 96 -8.75 26.73 -1.08
CA ALA A 96 -7.55 26.06 -0.55
C ALA A 96 -7.84 25.05 0.59
N GLN A 97 -8.92 25.26 1.36
CA GLN A 97 -9.37 24.37 2.44
C GLN A 97 -10.14 23.13 1.94
N ASP A 98 -10.76 23.23 0.76
CA ASP A 98 -11.58 22.19 0.13
C ASP A 98 -10.82 21.43 -0.97
N ASP A 99 -9.60 21.88 -1.28
CA ASP A 99 -8.62 21.14 -2.06
C ASP A 99 -8.22 19.83 -1.35
N ILE A 100 -7.67 18.90 -2.11
CA ILE A 100 -7.39 17.53 -1.67
C ILE A 100 -5.90 17.25 -1.62
N GLU A 101 -5.50 16.45 -0.64
CA GLU A 101 -4.15 15.89 -0.58
C GLU A 101 -4.18 14.40 -0.91
N ASN A 102 -3.16 13.94 -1.64
CA ASN A 102 -2.92 12.50 -1.75
C ASN A 102 -2.22 12.06 -0.46
N TRP A 103 -3.01 11.53 0.46
CA TRP A 103 -2.63 11.03 1.76
C TRP A 103 -2.33 9.52 1.73
N GLY A 104 -1.65 9.06 0.69
CA GLY A 104 -1.05 7.72 0.65
C GLY A 104 0.06 7.54 1.69
N ALA A 105 0.36 6.28 2.02
CA ALA A 105 1.35 5.79 2.99
C ALA A 105 1.20 6.22 4.47
N LYS A 106 0.53 7.32 4.81
CA LYS A 106 0.38 7.76 6.22
C LYS A 106 -0.69 7.00 7.02
N SER A 107 -1.55 6.21 6.37
CA SER A 107 -2.55 5.33 7.01
C SER A 107 -1.92 4.16 7.80
N LEU A 108 -0.60 3.94 7.69
CA LEU A 108 0.18 2.96 8.48
C LEU A 108 -0.13 2.94 9.98
N TYR A 109 -0.53 4.07 10.55
CA TYR A 109 -0.70 4.22 12.00
C TYR A 109 -2.15 4.09 12.48
N THR A 110 -3.13 4.02 11.60
CA THR A 110 -4.55 4.00 12.00
C THR A 110 -5.09 2.60 12.32
N ASN A 111 -4.39 1.53 11.90
CA ASN A 111 -4.81 0.13 12.10
C ASN A 111 -3.96 -0.68 13.09
N LEU A 112 -3.26 -0.02 14.04
CA LEU A 112 -2.48 -0.72 15.08
C LEU A 112 -3.32 -1.66 15.96
N LEU A 113 -4.65 -1.55 15.94
CA LEU A 113 -5.57 -2.36 16.75
C LEU A 113 -6.08 -3.62 16.03
N SER A 114 -5.98 -3.70 14.70
CA SER A 114 -6.60 -4.78 13.91
C SER A 114 -5.61 -5.84 13.41
N ASP A 115 -4.30 -5.67 13.62
CA ASP A 115 -3.25 -6.53 13.03
C ASP A 115 -3.44 -6.74 11.51
N GLU A 116 -3.94 -5.69 10.86
CA GLU A 116 -4.27 -5.64 9.44
C GLU A 116 -3.65 -4.42 8.80
N TYR A 117 -3.16 -4.60 7.58
CA TYR A 117 -2.62 -3.54 6.77
C TYR A 117 -2.88 -3.82 5.30
N GLU A 118 -3.41 -2.79 4.66
CA GLU A 118 -3.60 -2.63 3.23
C GLU A 118 -3.24 -1.18 2.93
N GLU A 119 -2.48 -0.92 1.88
CA GLU A 119 -2.21 0.44 1.41
C GLU A 119 -2.83 0.64 0.02
N PRO A 120 -3.80 1.55 -0.14
CA PRO A 120 -4.36 1.83 -1.46
C PRO A 120 -3.34 2.56 -2.33
N ASP A 121 -3.42 2.39 -3.66
CA ASP A 121 -2.57 3.11 -4.62
C ASP A 121 -2.61 4.61 -4.40
N ALA A 122 -3.81 5.16 -4.18
CA ALA A 122 -4.03 6.55 -3.83
C ALA A 122 -5.14 6.68 -2.79
N CYS A 123 -4.92 7.55 -1.80
CA CYS A 123 -5.94 7.97 -0.85
C CYS A 123 -6.03 9.48 -0.91
N PHE A 124 -7.19 10.02 -1.29
CA PHE A 124 -7.38 11.47 -1.34
C PHE A 124 -8.27 11.93 -0.21
N ILE A 125 -7.81 12.92 0.54
CA ILE A 125 -8.58 13.51 1.64
C ILE A 125 -8.64 15.03 1.49
N PRO A 126 -9.76 15.67 1.86
CA PRO A 126 -9.83 17.12 1.93
C PRO A 126 -8.82 17.70 2.92
N LYS A 127 -8.16 18.81 2.56
CA LYS A 127 -7.18 19.51 3.40
C LYS A 127 -7.74 19.93 4.75
N ARG A 128 -9.01 20.35 4.81
CA ARG A 128 -9.69 20.67 6.08
C ARG A 128 -9.73 19.52 7.09
N LEU A 129 -9.63 18.26 6.65
CA LEU A 129 -9.57 17.11 7.58
C LEU A 129 -8.16 16.87 8.13
N LEU A 130 -7.16 17.56 7.58
CA LEU A 130 -5.77 17.49 8.01
C LEU A 130 -5.39 18.58 9.01
N ASP A 131 -6.21 19.61 9.15
CA ASP A 131 -6.03 20.68 10.12
C ASP A 131 -6.85 20.40 11.40
N PRO A 132 -6.22 19.96 12.50
CA PRO A 132 -6.92 19.73 13.76
C PRO A 132 -7.52 21.01 14.38
N LEU A 133 -7.13 22.21 13.89
CA LEU A 133 -7.66 23.49 14.35
C LEU A 133 -8.83 23.99 13.48
N ASN A 134 -9.14 23.32 12.37
CA ASN A 134 -10.19 23.76 11.44
C ASN A 134 -11.05 22.57 10.96
N PRO A 135 -11.73 21.85 11.88
CA PRO A 135 -12.51 20.68 11.53
C PRO A 135 -13.64 21.04 10.56
N ALA A 136 -13.88 20.16 9.58
CA ALA A 136 -15.01 20.29 8.68
C ALA A 136 -16.31 20.45 9.49
N GLN A 137 -17.02 21.56 9.28
CA GLN A 137 -18.37 21.69 9.80
C GLN A 137 -19.24 20.63 9.10
N ASN A 138 -19.81 19.72 9.89
CA ASN A 138 -20.77 18.75 9.39
C ASN A 138 -21.93 19.49 8.69
N PRO A 139 -22.39 19.01 7.53
CA PRO A 139 -23.63 19.49 6.93
C PRO A 139 -24.85 19.19 7.82
#